data_AF-A0A7Y8GM94-F1
#
_entry.id   AF-A0A7Y8GM94-F1
#
_cell.length_a   1.000
_cell.length_b   1.000
_cell.length_c   1.000
_cell.angle_alpha   90.00
_cell.angle_beta   90.00
_cell.angle_gamma   90.00
#
_symmetry.space_group_name_H-M   'P 1'
#
loop_
_entity.id
_entity.type
_entity.pdbx_description
1 polymer ?
#
loop_
_entity_poly.entity_id
_entity_poly.type
_entity_poly.pdbx_seq_one_letter_code
_entity_poly.pdbx_strand_id
1 'polypeptide(L)'
;MKRFPNLLLLAIALAVDAAAAATPAPSFASCFVLQPGVELSTSASHTRIESARYDNRDVIAVSVTLSDEHGGGTVVQYHDPGTYRPIALESTGMHGLGIPAGEVRIPDAEPYPDHVARGTKVQSTGMRLAQRLLPFDATITFVGFATIELPLAAGPRTFEHTCHLQVSVDDARVDYWCASGLGVIRADFATGDGPVQSNPVTSISEGI
;
A
#
# COMPACT_ATOMS: atom_id res chain seq x y z
N MET A 1 -79.82 8.75 -19.37
CA MET A 1 -79.52 9.53 -18.15
C MET A 1 -78.17 9.10 -17.60
N LYS A 2 -77.43 10.05 -17.01
CA LYS A 2 -76.04 9.97 -16.54
C LYS A 2 -75.88 9.05 -15.32
N ARG A 3 -74.72 8.40 -15.16
CA ARG A 3 -73.65 8.68 -14.16
C ARG A 3 -72.68 7.49 -13.98
N PHE A 4 -71.38 7.77 -14.09
CA PHE A 4 -70.27 6.97 -13.52
C PHE A 4 -70.10 7.31 -12.02
N PRO A 5 -69.50 6.41 -11.21
CA PRO A 5 -68.09 6.61 -10.79
C PRO A 5 -67.30 5.28 -10.76
N ASN A 6 -66.08 5.21 -11.31
CA ASN A 6 -64.79 5.51 -10.68
C ASN A 6 -64.41 4.55 -9.54
N LEU A 7 -63.43 3.65 -9.74
CA LEU A 7 -62.19 3.57 -8.95
C LEU A 7 -61.35 2.32 -9.27
N LEU A 8 -60.04 2.58 -9.34
CA LEU A 8 -58.90 1.72 -9.03
C LEU A 8 -58.30 0.85 -10.15
N LEU A 9 -57.29 1.45 -10.79
CA LEU A 9 -56.09 0.81 -11.30
C LEU A 9 -55.47 -0.13 -10.25
N LEU A 10 -55.04 -1.32 -10.67
CA LEU A 10 -53.85 -1.98 -10.11
C LEU A 10 -52.89 -2.30 -11.26
N ALA A 11 -51.92 -1.40 -11.46
CA ALA A 11 -50.72 -1.70 -12.22
C ALA A 11 -49.79 -2.51 -11.30
N ILE A 12 -49.53 -3.76 -11.67
CA ILE A 12 -48.51 -4.59 -11.03
C ILE A 12 -47.16 -4.10 -11.56
N ALA A 13 -46.52 -3.19 -10.84
CA ALA A 13 -45.11 -2.88 -11.06
C ALA A 13 -44.29 -4.01 -10.44
N LEU A 14 -43.76 -4.89 -11.28
CA LEU A 14 -42.67 -5.79 -10.92
C LEU A 14 -41.43 -4.93 -10.67
N ALA A 15 -41.21 -4.53 -9.41
CA ALA A 15 -39.92 -4.04 -8.97
C ALA A 15 -38.96 -5.24 -8.98
N VAL A 16 -38.15 -5.34 -10.04
CA VAL A 16 -36.92 -6.11 -10.00
C VAL A 16 -35.99 -5.32 -9.08
N ASP A 17 -35.99 -5.66 -7.79
CA ASP A 17 -34.93 -5.24 -6.88
C ASP A 17 -33.65 -5.88 -7.44
N ALA A 18 -32.90 -5.08 -8.19
CA ALA A 18 -31.52 -5.37 -8.47
C ALA A 18 -30.81 -5.31 -7.11
N ALA A 19 -30.71 -6.46 -6.46
CA ALA A 19 -29.70 -6.71 -5.45
C ALA A 19 -28.35 -6.61 -6.17
N ALA A 20 -27.88 -5.38 -6.39
CA ALA A 20 -26.48 -5.11 -6.59
C ALA A 20 -25.83 -5.68 -5.32
N ALA A 21 -25.17 -6.83 -5.47
CA ALA A 21 -24.32 -7.37 -4.43
C ALA A 21 -23.38 -6.21 -4.06
N ALA A 22 -23.58 -5.64 -2.87
CA ALA A 22 -22.67 -4.64 -2.35
C ALA A 22 -21.32 -5.34 -2.29
N THR A 23 -20.43 -4.99 -3.22
CA THR A 23 -19.04 -5.41 -3.15
C THR A 23 -18.57 -5.01 -1.75
N PRO A 24 -18.01 -5.95 -0.97
CA PRO A 24 -17.55 -5.63 0.38
C PRO A 24 -16.63 -4.42 0.28
N ALA A 25 -16.81 -3.46 1.19
CA ALA A 25 -15.95 -2.30 1.24
C ALA A 25 -14.49 -2.78 1.30
N PRO A 26 -13.57 -2.13 0.57
CA PRO A 26 -12.17 -2.54 0.58
C PRO A 26 -11.63 -2.57 2.01
N SER A 27 -10.93 -3.65 2.38
CA SER A 27 -10.27 -3.79 3.70
C SER A 27 -8.91 -3.10 3.67
N PHE A 28 -8.58 -2.35 4.70
CA PHE A 28 -7.26 -1.72 4.84
C PHE A 28 -6.14 -2.77 4.88
N ALA A 29 -6.36 -3.88 5.60
CA ALA A 29 -5.41 -4.99 5.66
C ALA A 29 -5.11 -5.59 4.28
N SER A 30 -6.09 -5.61 3.36
CA SER A 30 -5.91 -6.17 2.02
C SER A 30 -4.86 -5.44 1.19
N CYS A 31 -4.58 -4.16 1.47
CA CYS A 31 -3.55 -3.39 0.79
C CYS A 31 -2.12 -3.86 1.09
N PHE A 32 -1.94 -4.64 2.15
CA PHE A 32 -0.62 -5.08 2.63
C PHE A 32 -0.39 -6.58 2.41
N VAL A 33 -1.32 -7.27 1.74
CA VAL A 33 -1.08 -8.62 1.22
C VAL A 33 0.07 -8.54 0.20
N LEU A 34 1.02 -9.45 0.31
CA LEU A 34 2.21 -9.50 -0.54
C LEU A 34 2.24 -10.81 -1.32
N GLN A 35 2.50 -10.74 -2.63
CA GLN A 35 2.58 -11.91 -3.48
C GLN A 35 4.05 -12.22 -3.81
N PRO A 36 4.60 -13.35 -3.34
CA PRO A 36 5.91 -13.82 -3.78
C PRO A 36 6.00 -14.00 -5.30
N GLY A 37 7.17 -13.76 -5.87
CA GLY A 37 7.42 -13.83 -7.31
C GLY A 37 7.16 -12.50 -8.04
N VAL A 38 6.80 -11.43 -7.33
CA VAL A 38 6.62 -10.10 -7.91
C VAL A 38 7.93 -9.32 -7.90
N GLU A 39 8.27 -8.66 -9.01
CA GLU A 39 9.28 -7.60 -9.04
C GLU A 39 8.69 -6.31 -9.61
N LEU A 40 9.11 -5.18 -9.04
CA LEU A 40 8.68 -3.84 -9.42
C LEU A 40 9.91 -2.97 -9.65
N SER A 41 9.87 -2.12 -10.66
CA SER A 41 10.89 -1.07 -10.82
C SER A 41 10.26 0.31 -10.85
N THR A 42 10.95 1.27 -10.24
CA THR A 42 10.68 2.71 -10.36
C THR A 42 11.89 3.39 -11.00
N SER A 43 11.93 4.73 -11.09
CA SER A 43 13.16 5.42 -11.52
C SER A 43 14.27 5.39 -10.46
N ALA A 44 13.92 5.21 -9.19
CA ALA A 44 14.85 5.27 -8.07
C ALA A 44 15.19 3.89 -7.45
N SER A 45 14.38 2.86 -7.70
CA SER A 45 14.48 1.60 -6.97
C SER A 45 14.01 0.39 -7.76
N HIS A 46 14.52 -0.77 -7.33
CA HIS A 46 14.02 -2.08 -7.71
C HIS A 46 13.50 -2.80 -6.46
N THR A 47 12.28 -3.33 -6.51
CA THR A 47 11.65 -4.08 -5.43
C THR A 47 11.44 -5.53 -5.86
N ARG A 48 11.77 -6.48 -5.00
CA ARG A 48 11.46 -7.91 -5.16
C ARG A 48 10.67 -8.42 -3.96
N ILE A 49 9.61 -9.17 -4.22
CA ILE A 49 8.82 -9.89 -3.22
C ILE A 49 9.06 -11.37 -3.40
N GLU A 50 9.59 -12.05 -2.38
CA GLU A 50 9.97 -13.45 -2.48
C GLU A 50 9.64 -14.24 -1.22
N SER A 51 9.44 -15.55 -1.38
CA SER A 51 9.42 -16.47 -0.25
C SER A 51 10.85 -16.66 0.24
N ALA A 52 11.07 -16.53 1.54
CA ALA A 52 12.39 -16.63 2.15
C ALA A 52 12.34 -17.38 3.48
N ARG A 53 13.51 -17.61 4.08
CA ARG A 53 13.63 -18.00 5.49
C ARG A 53 14.37 -16.93 6.26
N TYR A 54 13.82 -16.57 7.41
CA TYR A 54 14.43 -15.65 8.37
C TYR A 54 14.23 -16.24 9.76
N ASP A 55 15.26 -16.27 10.60
CA ASP A 55 15.23 -16.88 11.94
C ASP A 55 14.55 -18.27 12.00
N ASN A 56 14.95 -19.16 11.07
CA ASN A 56 14.42 -20.52 10.91
C ASN A 56 12.91 -20.66 10.65
N ARG A 57 12.21 -19.59 10.26
CA ARG A 57 10.80 -19.62 9.86
C ARG A 57 10.62 -19.18 8.42
N ASP A 58 9.57 -19.70 7.78
CA ASP A 58 9.18 -19.25 6.43
C ASP A 58 8.55 -17.86 6.53
N VAL A 59 8.97 -16.98 5.63
CA VAL A 59 8.59 -15.55 5.61
C VAL A 59 8.40 -15.08 4.17
N ILE A 60 7.78 -13.92 4.01
CA ILE A 60 7.82 -13.15 2.76
C ILE A 60 8.84 -12.04 2.94
N ALA A 61 9.85 -11.98 2.07
CA ALA A 61 10.83 -10.90 2.05
C ALA A 61 10.45 -9.87 0.96
N VAL A 62 10.49 -8.60 1.32
CA VAL A 62 10.37 -7.47 0.40
C VAL A 62 11.70 -6.73 0.38
N SER A 63 12.47 -6.97 -0.67
CA SER A 63 13.79 -6.36 -0.88
C SER A 63 13.65 -5.13 -1.76
N VAL A 64 14.00 -3.96 -1.26
CA VAL A 64 14.03 -2.69 -2.00
C VAL A 64 15.47 -2.25 -2.14
N THR A 65 15.98 -2.24 -3.36
CA THR A 65 17.32 -1.77 -3.70
C THR A 65 17.22 -0.39 -4.36
N LEU A 66 17.88 0.61 -3.79
CA LEU A 66 18.00 1.94 -4.39
C LEU A 66 19.12 1.95 -5.43
N SER A 67 18.92 2.68 -6.52
CA SER A 67 20.00 2.91 -7.48
C SER A 67 21.10 3.78 -6.87
N ASP A 68 22.33 3.63 -7.37
CA ASP A 68 23.50 4.35 -6.86
C ASP A 68 23.33 5.87 -6.93
N GLU A 69 22.66 6.37 -7.98
CA GLU A 69 22.32 7.79 -8.16
C GLU A 69 21.41 8.33 -7.05
N HIS A 70 20.65 7.45 -6.39
CA HIS A 70 19.74 7.78 -5.28
C HIS A 70 20.33 7.38 -3.92
N GLY A 71 21.65 7.19 -3.85
CA GLY A 71 22.38 6.94 -2.61
C GLY A 71 22.70 5.48 -2.34
N GLY A 72 22.27 4.57 -3.23
CA GLY A 72 22.56 3.13 -3.16
C GLY A 72 22.05 2.45 -1.88
N GLY A 73 22.18 1.12 -1.87
CA GLY A 73 21.84 0.29 -0.71
C GLY A 73 20.56 -0.50 -0.86
N THR A 74 20.33 -1.41 0.08
CA THR A 74 19.18 -2.31 0.08
C THR A 74 18.56 -2.37 1.47
N VAL A 75 17.23 -2.35 1.48
CA VAL A 75 16.40 -2.64 2.65
C VAL A 75 15.59 -3.89 2.38
N VAL A 76 15.62 -4.83 3.30
CA VAL A 76 14.81 -6.05 3.26
C VAL A 76 13.83 -6.01 4.41
N GLN A 77 12.54 -6.07 4.13
CA GLN A 77 11.49 -6.24 5.12
C GLN A 77 11.02 -7.69 5.13
N TYR A 78 10.99 -8.32 6.30
CA TYR A 78 10.51 -9.68 6.47
C TYR A 78 9.12 -9.66 7.06
N HIS A 79 8.20 -10.40 6.45
CA HIS A 79 6.79 -10.45 6.80
C HIS A 79 6.35 -11.88 7.14
N ASP A 80 5.43 -11.98 8.09
CA ASP A 80 4.72 -13.21 8.40
C ASP A 80 3.79 -13.60 7.23
N PRO A 81 3.89 -14.81 6.63
CA PRO A 81 3.13 -15.14 5.43
C PRO A 81 1.60 -15.22 5.63
N GLY A 82 1.13 -15.45 6.86
CA GLY A 82 -0.30 -15.59 7.14
C GLY A 82 -0.97 -14.25 7.45
N THR A 83 -0.25 -13.35 8.10
CA THR A 83 -0.78 -12.06 8.57
C THR A 83 -0.23 -10.85 7.82
N TYR A 84 0.80 -11.04 7.00
CA TYR A 84 1.55 -10.02 6.25
C TYR A 84 2.14 -8.89 7.09
N ARG A 85 2.09 -9.02 8.41
CA ARG A 85 2.75 -8.08 9.33
C ARG A 85 4.26 -8.22 9.19
N PRO A 86 5.01 -7.12 9.21
CA PRO A 86 6.46 -7.19 9.26
C PRO A 86 6.92 -7.64 10.64
N ILE A 87 7.93 -8.48 10.65
CA ILE A 87 8.53 -9.10 11.83
C ILE A 87 9.99 -8.71 11.99
N ALA A 88 10.63 -8.24 10.93
CA ALA A 88 11.98 -7.72 10.96
C ALA A 88 12.25 -6.86 9.74
N LEU A 89 13.31 -6.07 9.84
CA LEU A 89 13.92 -5.38 8.72
C LEU A 89 15.43 -5.43 8.85
N GLU A 90 16.09 -5.55 7.72
CA GLU A 90 17.53 -5.43 7.57
C GLU A 90 17.84 -4.33 6.55
N SER A 91 18.87 -3.56 6.80
CA SER A 91 19.36 -2.50 5.91
C SER A 91 20.87 -2.67 5.75
N THR A 92 21.36 -2.61 4.51
CA THR A 92 22.80 -2.50 4.23
C THR A 92 23.32 -1.06 4.40
N GLY A 93 22.44 -0.14 4.81
CA GLY A 93 22.65 1.30 4.80
C GLY A 93 22.18 1.91 3.49
N MET A 94 21.56 3.09 3.58
CA MET A 94 21.20 3.93 2.43
C MET A 94 21.95 5.24 2.56
N HIS A 95 23.15 5.29 1.97
CA HIS A 95 24.13 6.35 2.21
C HIS A 95 23.61 7.73 1.81
N GLY A 96 22.87 7.83 0.70
CA GLY A 96 22.25 9.09 0.27
C GLY A 96 21.10 9.57 1.16
N LEU A 97 20.55 8.70 2.01
CA LEU A 97 19.48 9.02 2.96
C LEU A 97 19.98 9.08 4.42
N GLY A 98 21.28 8.89 4.65
CA GLY A 98 21.87 8.87 6.00
C GLY A 98 21.40 7.71 6.87
N ILE A 99 20.80 6.67 6.29
CA ILE A 99 20.26 5.52 7.05
C ILE A 99 21.40 4.52 7.24
N PRO A 100 21.75 4.16 8.49
CA PRO A 100 22.83 3.23 8.75
C PRO A 100 22.46 1.80 8.37
N ALA A 101 23.48 0.97 8.19
CA ALA A 101 23.29 -0.48 8.14
C ALA A 101 22.85 -0.99 9.52
N GLY A 102 21.98 -2.00 9.52
CA GLY A 102 21.50 -2.59 10.76
C GLY A 102 20.29 -3.46 10.58
N GLU A 103 19.84 -4.02 11.70
CA GLU A 103 18.68 -4.91 11.79
C GLU A 103 17.74 -4.41 12.88
N VAL A 104 16.45 -4.44 12.62
CA VAL A 104 15.41 -4.14 13.60
C VAL A 104 14.40 -5.28 13.62
N ARG A 105 14.26 -5.94 14.77
CA ARG A 105 13.27 -7.00 14.98
C ARG A 105 11.97 -6.46 15.57
N ILE A 106 10.88 -7.12 15.21
CA ILE A 106 9.51 -6.82 15.64
C ILE A 106 8.74 -8.11 15.96
N PRO A 107 9.07 -8.79 17.07
CA PRO A 107 8.36 -10.01 17.43
C PRO A 107 6.86 -9.77 17.71
N ASP A 108 6.50 -8.58 18.19
CA ASP A 108 5.15 -8.24 18.67
C ASP A 108 4.38 -7.35 17.69
N ALA A 109 4.56 -7.57 16.39
CA ALA A 109 3.77 -6.84 15.39
C ALA A 109 2.28 -7.23 15.50
N GLU A 110 1.41 -6.22 15.57
CA GLU A 110 -0.03 -6.43 15.48
C GLU A 110 -0.44 -6.58 14.00
N PRO A 111 -1.44 -7.42 13.68
CA PRO A 111 -2.01 -7.47 12.34
C PRO A 111 -2.56 -6.11 11.91
N TYR A 112 -2.57 -5.85 10.59
CA TYR A 112 -3.25 -4.68 10.07
C TYR A 112 -4.76 -4.80 10.33
N PRO A 113 -5.42 -3.74 10.82
CA PRO A 113 -6.87 -3.77 11.03
C PRO A 113 -7.60 -3.80 9.68
N ASP A 114 -8.75 -4.48 9.61
CA ASP A 114 -9.57 -4.50 8.39
C ASP A 114 -10.19 -3.14 8.07
N HIS A 115 -10.55 -2.39 9.11
CA HIS A 115 -11.23 -1.11 8.97
C HIS A 115 -10.43 0.00 9.63
N VAL A 116 -10.12 1.02 8.83
CA VAL A 116 -9.45 2.24 9.28
C VAL A 116 -10.26 3.42 8.73
N ALA A 117 -10.63 4.34 9.61
CA ALA A 117 -11.30 5.56 9.17
C ALA A 117 -10.32 6.48 8.44
N ARG A 118 -10.82 7.22 7.46
CA ARG A 118 -10.04 8.27 6.80
C ARG A 118 -9.55 9.30 7.84
N GLY A 119 -8.28 9.69 7.72
CA GLY A 119 -7.61 10.61 8.65
C GLY A 119 -7.10 9.94 9.92
N THR A 120 -7.33 8.64 10.12
CA THR A 120 -6.77 7.92 11.26
C THR A 120 -5.26 7.82 11.12
N LYS A 121 -4.56 8.22 12.20
CA LYS A 121 -3.13 7.94 12.34
C LYS A 121 -2.94 6.44 12.53
N VAL A 122 -2.29 5.81 11.58
CA VAL A 122 -1.99 4.37 11.62
C VAL A 122 -0.58 4.19 12.18
N GLN A 123 -0.51 3.66 13.39
CA GLN A 123 0.75 3.26 14.02
C GLN A 123 0.85 1.74 14.04
N SER A 124 0.73 1.09 12.89
CA SER A 124 1.04 -0.35 12.83
C SER A 124 2.54 -0.56 13.05
N THR A 125 2.92 -1.69 13.65
CA THR A 125 4.32 -1.92 14.03
C THR A 125 5.25 -1.96 12.81
N GLY A 126 4.74 -2.31 11.64
CA GLY A 126 5.45 -2.19 10.37
C GLY A 126 5.74 -0.79 9.90
N MET A 127 4.79 0.10 10.12
CA MET A 127 4.95 1.51 9.78
C MET A 127 5.83 2.21 10.83
N ARG A 128 5.86 1.72 12.07
CA ARG A 128 6.88 2.07 13.07
C ARG A 128 8.29 1.57 12.72
N LEU A 129 8.41 0.51 11.92
CA LEU A 129 9.71 0.00 11.49
C LEU A 129 10.38 0.94 10.47
N ALA A 130 9.60 1.42 9.50
CA ALA A 130 10.02 2.49 8.61
C ALA A 130 10.44 3.73 9.41
N GLN A 131 9.67 4.11 10.44
CA GLN A 131 10.05 5.19 11.36
C GLN A 131 11.35 4.93 12.12
N ARG A 132 11.65 3.69 12.55
CA ARG A 132 12.88 3.38 13.29
C ARG A 132 14.15 3.44 12.44
N LEU A 133 14.04 3.25 11.13
CA LEU A 133 15.15 3.48 10.20
C LEU A 133 15.35 4.95 9.89
N LEU A 134 14.27 5.73 9.92
CA LEU A 134 14.32 7.15 9.70
C LEU A 134 14.77 7.83 11.01
N PRO A 135 15.68 8.80 10.99
CA PRO A 135 16.18 9.44 12.20
C PRO A 135 15.16 10.37 12.89
N PHE A 136 13.88 10.28 12.54
CA PHE A 136 12.84 11.23 12.89
C PHE A 136 11.47 10.58 13.16
N ASP A 137 10.70 11.21 14.06
CA ASP A 137 9.34 10.78 14.41
C ASP A 137 8.35 11.11 13.28
N ALA A 138 8.11 10.15 12.39
CA ALA A 138 7.10 10.33 11.35
C ALA A 138 5.68 10.11 11.89
N THR A 139 4.70 10.86 11.41
CA THR A 139 3.28 10.51 11.57
C THR A 139 2.75 9.91 10.29
N ILE A 140 2.02 8.81 10.41
CA ILE A 140 1.48 8.08 9.26
C ILE A 140 -0.03 8.07 9.36
N THR A 141 -0.71 8.47 8.29
CA THR A 141 -2.15 8.71 8.25
C THR A 141 -2.77 7.96 7.07
N PHE A 142 -3.86 7.23 7.31
CA PHE A 142 -4.65 6.67 6.22
C PHE A 142 -5.51 7.76 5.59
N VAL A 143 -5.22 8.14 4.34
CA VAL A 143 -5.95 9.18 3.62
C VAL A 143 -7.24 8.62 3.02
N GLY A 144 -7.26 7.33 2.68
CA GLY A 144 -8.43 6.65 2.13
C GLY A 144 -8.03 5.66 1.04
N PHE A 145 -9.04 5.06 0.42
CA PHE A 145 -8.84 4.25 -0.78
C PHE A 145 -8.86 5.14 -2.02
N ALA A 146 -8.01 4.82 -2.99
CA ALA A 146 -7.96 5.49 -4.28
C ALA A 146 -7.92 4.48 -5.42
N THR A 147 -8.50 4.86 -6.55
CA THR A 147 -8.21 4.22 -7.84
C THR A 147 -7.14 5.05 -8.53
N ILE A 148 -6.04 4.43 -8.92
CA ILE A 148 -4.96 5.11 -9.64
C ILE A 148 -4.67 4.39 -10.95
N GLU A 149 -4.40 5.16 -11.99
CA GLU A 149 -3.89 4.64 -13.26
C GLU A 149 -2.42 5.00 -13.37
N LEU A 150 -1.57 4.00 -13.65
CA LEU A 150 -0.14 4.21 -13.81
C LEU A 150 0.31 3.81 -15.23
N PRO A 151 1.16 4.62 -15.88
CA PRO A 151 1.72 4.30 -17.18
C PRO A 151 2.87 3.30 -17.04
N LEU A 152 2.59 2.00 -17.17
CA LEU A 152 3.64 0.98 -17.16
C LEU A 152 4.25 0.81 -18.55
N ALA A 153 5.45 0.26 -18.62
CA ALA A 153 6.13 -0.05 -19.87
C ALA A 153 5.32 -1.01 -20.77
N ALA A 154 4.54 -1.92 -20.18
CA ALA A 154 3.65 -2.85 -20.90
C ALA A 154 2.31 -2.23 -21.30
N GLY A 155 2.04 -0.98 -20.89
CA GLY A 155 0.78 -0.27 -21.09
C GLY A 155 0.20 0.27 -19.78
N PRO A 156 -0.72 1.25 -19.84
CA PRO A 156 -1.40 1.75 -18.65
C PRO A 156 -2.12 0.63 -17.89
N ARG A 157 -1.99 0.61 -16.56
CA ARG A 157 -2.71 -0.31 -15.67
C ARG A 157 -3.45 0.48 -14.61
N THR A 158 -4.73 0.17 -14.42
CA THR A 158 -5.56 0.72 -13.34
C THR A 158 -5.47 -0.18 -12.11
N PHE A 159 -5.21 0.43 -10.96
CA PHE A 159 -5.21 -0.21 -9.66
C PHE A 159 -6.37 0.35 -8.85
N GLU A 160 -7.37 -0.50 -8.60
CA GLU A 160 -8.52 -0.16 -7.76
C GLU A 160 -8.18 -0.40 -6.28
N HIS A 161 -8.90 0.29 -5.39
CA HIS A 161 -8.85 0.06 -3.95
C HIS A 161 -7.45 0.16 -3.32
N THR A 162 -6.56 0.99 -3.89
CA THR A 162 -5.24 1.23 -3.34
C THR A 162 -5.33 1.99 -2.03
N CYS A 163 -4.55 1.62 -1.02
CA CYS A 163 -4.46 2.40 0.21
C CYS A 163 -3.56 3.60 -0.01
N HIS A 164 -4.09 4.81 0.17
CA HIS A 164 -3.30 6.04 0.20
C HIS A 164 -2.89 6.34 1.64
N LEU A 165 -1.59 6.32 1.89
CA LEU A 165 -0.96 6.60 3.18
C LEU A 165 -0.14 7.86 3.07
N GLN A 166 -0.35 8.81 3.98
CA GLN A 166 0.47 10.01 4.08
C GLN A 166 1.41 9.88 5.27
N VAL A 167 2.70 10.03 5.01
CA VAL A 167 3.76 10.14 6.01
C VAL A 167 4.18 11.60 6.09
N SER A 168 4.20 12.17 7.28
CA SER A 168 4.63 13.56 7.52
C SER A 168 5.75 13.58 8.55
N VAL A 169 6.80 14.31 8.24
CA VAL A 169 8.03 14.46 9.02
C VAL A 169 8.48 15.90 8.87
N ASP A 170 8.52 16.67 9.95
CA ASP A 170 8.92 18.08 9.90
C ASP A 170 8.21 18.85 8.76
N ASP A 171 8.97 19.35 7.78
CA ASP A 171 8.49 20.04 6.58
C ASP A 171 8.34 19.13 5.35
N ALA A 172 8.60 17.84 5.49
CA ALA A 172 8.50 16.83 4.46
C ALA A 172 7.20 16.01 4.57
N ARG A 173 6.66 15.63 3.41
CA ARG A 173 5.51 14.75 3.26
C ARG A 173 5.81 13.72 2.18
N VAL A 174 5.47 12.47 2.47
CA VAL A 174 5.50 11.38 1.49
C VAL A 174 4.14 10.74 1.42
N ASP A 175 3.55 10.70 0.24
CA ASP A 175 2.30 10.03 -0.04
C ASP A 175 2.61 8.69 -0.73
N TYR A 176 2.15 7.58 -0.14
CA TYR A 176 2.29 6.23 -0.68
C TYR A 176 0.95 5.67 -1.14
N TRP A 177 0.97 4.96 -2.26
CA TRP A 177 -0.16 4.14 -2.69
C TRP A 177 0.26 2.67 -2.67
N CYS A 178 -0.46 1.88 -1.88
CA CYS A 178 -0.23 0.45 -1.73
C CYS A 178 -1.33 -0.35 -2.42
N ALA A 179 -0.94 -1.34 -3.22
CA ALA A 179 -1.86 -2.28 -3.88
C ALA A 179 -1.62 -3.71 -3.37
N SER A 180 -2.72 -4.45 -3.23
CA SER A 180 -2.70 -5.88 -2.86
C SER A 180 -1.82 -6.68 -3.81
N GLY A 181 -1.01 -7.57 -3.26
CA GLY A 181 -0.04 -8.41 -3.97
C GLY A 181 1.27 -7.69 -4.31
N LEU A 182 1.27 -6.37 -4.40
CA LEU A 182 2.40 -5.60 -4.94
C LEU A 182 3.11 -4.73 -3.89
N GLY A 183 2.44 -4.37 -2.80
CA GLY A 183 2.96 -3.38 -1.86
C GLY A 183 2.90 -1.97 -2.46
N VAL A 184 3.96 -1.17 -2.28
CA VAL A 184 3.99 0.24 -2.72
C VAL A 184 4.15 0.32 -4.24
N ILE A 185 3.18 0.92 -4.92
CA ILE A 185 3.18 1.11 -6.39
C ILE A 185 3.41 2.56 -6.82
N ARG A 186 3.35 3.51 -5.89
CA ARG A 186 3.71 4.91 -6.11
C ARG A 186 4.09 5.57 -4.79
N ALA A 187 5.11 6.42 -4.84
CA ALA A 187 5.45 7.34 -3.77
C ALA A 187 5.59 8.76 -4.34
N ASP A 188 4.96 9.74 -3.70
CA ASP A 188 5.10 11.15 -4.03
C ASP A 188 5.73 11.90 -2.86
N PHE A 189 6.83 12.61 -3.11
CA PHE A 189 7.60 13.33 -2.12
C PHE A 189 7.40 14.83 -2.26
N ALA A 190 7.10 15.51 -1.17
CA ALA A 190 7.00 16.96 -1.09
C ALA A 190 7.85 17.46 0.09
N THR A 191 8.55 18.57 -0.10
CA THR A 191 9.36 19.22 0.94
C THR A 191 9.09 20.72 0.90
N GLY A 192 8.59 21.28 2.01
CA GLY A 192 8.14 22.66 2.07
C GLY A 192 7.13 23.01 0.96
N ASP A 193 7.33 24.16 0.32
CA ASP A 193 6.54 24.62 -0.83
C ASP A 193 7.12 24.17 -2.19
N GLY A 194 8.06 23.21 -2.18
CA GLY A 194 8.70 22.70 -3.38
C GLY A 194 7.77 21.87 -4.29
N PRO A 195 8.19 21.57 -5.53
CA PRO A 195 7.42 20.71 -6.41
C PRO A 195 7.33 19.29 -5.85
N VAL A 196 6.18 18.65 -6.05
CA VAL A 196 5.99 17.23 -5.72
C VAL A 196 6.79 16.38 -6.70
N GLN A 197 7.67 15.54 -6.18
CA GLN A 197 8.41 14.55 -6.95
C GLN A 197 7.69 13.21 -6.89
N SER A 198 7.20 12.73 -8.03
CA SER A 198 6.50 11.45 -8.11
C SER A 198 7.45 10.34 -8.56
N ASN A 199 7.37 9.19 -7.90
CA ASN A 199 8.10 7.97 -8.22
C ASN A 199 7.12 6.79 -8.36
N PRO A 200 6.36 6.71 -9.46
CA PRO A 200 5.48 5.58 -9.74
C PRO A 200 6.26 4.35 -10.18
N VAL A 201 5.66 3.18 -10.01
CA VAL A 201 6.15 1.96 -10.67
C VAL A 201 6.06 2.12 -12.19
N THR A 202 7.13 1.74 -12.87
CA THR A 202 7.26 1.82 -14.33
C THR A 202 7.21 0.44 -14.98
N SER A 203 7.53 -0.62 -14.23
CA SER A 203 7.42 -2.00 -14.69
C SER A 203 7.07 -2.95 -13.55
N ILE A 204 6.36 -4.03 -13.90
CA ILE A 204 5.92 -5.09 -13.00
C ILE A 204 6.20 -6.41 -13.71
N SER A 205 6.88 -7.33 -13.04
CA SER A 205 6.99 -8.74 -13.44
C SER A 205 6.36 -9.61 -12.37
N GLU A 206 5.62 -10.62 -12.80
CA GLU A 206 4.93 -11.58 -11.92
C GLU A 206 5.40 -12.97 -12.37
N GLY A 207 6.17 -13.66 -11.52
CA GLY A 207 6.62 -15.02 -11.78
C GLY A 207 5.43 -15.98 -11.80
N ILE A 208 5.20 -16.63 -12.94
CA ILE A 208 4.23 -17.72 -13.13
C ILE A 208 4.91 -19.05 -12.84
#